data_AF-A0A9E1DYS4-F1
#
_entry.id   AF-A0A9E1DYS4-F1
#
_cell.length_a   1.000
_cell.length_b   1.000
_cell.length_c   1.000
_cell.angle_alpha   90.00
_cell.angle_beta   90.00
_cell.angle_gamma   90.00
#
_symmetry.space_group_name_H-M   'P 1'
#
loop_
_entity.id
_entity.type
_entity.pdbx_description
1 polymer ?
#
loop_
_entity_poly.entity_id
_entity_poly.type
_entity_poly.pdbx_seq_one_letter_code
_entity_poly.pdbx_strand_id
1 'polypeptide(L)'
;MSKKNGEWEVAEVKHLIWERLCKSETGRFDFAPLLLDDKRDSPSSPKFAKTVDQLEEQGYLTDNRPNYGHYWLKLKASGKTKCEEEVEPPSTL
;
A
#
# COMPACT_ATOMS: atom_id res chain seq x y z
N MET A 1 -4.48 19.37 -14.29
CA MET A 1 -5.72 18.64 -14.01
C MET A 1 -5.63 18.18 -12.56
N SER A 2 -6.34 18.84 -11.65
CA SER A 2 -6.35 18.46 -10.24
C SER A 2 -7.35 17.33 -10.06
N LYS A 3 -6.88 16.11 -9.75
CA LYS A 3 -7.76 15.00 -9.42
C LYS A 3 -8.49 15.36 -8.12
N LYS A 4 -9.83 15.34 -8.15
CA LYS A 4 -10.65 15.45 -6.93
C LYS A 4 -10.39 14.20 -6.08
N ASN A 5 -10.39 14.35 -4.74
CA ASN A 5 -10.26 13.31 -3.69
C ASN A 5 -11.29 12.15 -3.77
N GLY A 6 -11.58 11.60 -4.95
CA GLY A 6 -12.74 10.73 -5.17
C GLY A 6 -12.42 9.35 -5.71
N GLU A 7 -11.54 9.21 -6.70
CA GLU A 7 -11.43 7.95 -7.43
C GLU A 7 -9.98 7.56 -7.65
N TRP A 8 -9.29 7.30 -6.53
CA TRP A 8 -8.15 6.39 -6.60
C TRP A 8 -8.63 5.06 -7.15
N GLU A 9 -8.06 4.63 -8.27
CA GLU A 9 -8.31 3.30 -8.82
C GLU A 9 -7.69 2.23 -7.94
N VAL A 10 -8.23 1.02 -7.93
CA VAL A 10 -7.67 -0.09 -7.13
C VAL A 10 -6.21 -0.34 -7.49
N ALA A 11 -5.85 -0.18 -8.76
CA ALA A 11 -4.47 -0.28 -9.23
C ALA A 11 -3.56 0.81 -8.63
N GLU A 12 -4.04 2.06 -8.51
CA GLU A 12 -3.29 3.16 -7.90
C GLU A 12 -3.06 2.92 -6.40
N VAL A 13 -4.08 2.43 -5.69
CA VAL A 13 -3.98 2.05 -4.28
C VAL A 13 -2.97 0.91 -4.08
N LYS A 14 -3.06 -0.11 -4.92
CA LYS A 14 -2.15 -1.26 -4.88
C LYS A 14 -0.70 -0.83 -5.15
N HIS A 15 -0.49 0.02 -6.15
CA HIS A 15 0.83 0.56 -6.46
C HIS A 15 1.40 1.39 -5.29
N LEU A 16 0.59 2.25 -4.67
CA LEU A 16 1.00 3.01 -3.48
C LEU A 16 1.44 2.08 -2.33
N ILE A 17 0.68 1.02 -2.07
CA ILE A 17 1.01 0.04 -1.03
C ILE A 17 2.36 -0.61 -1.33
N TRP A 18 2.55 -1.09 -2.57
CA TRP A 18 3.81 -1.70 -3.00
C TRP A 18 4.98 -0.75 -2.90
N GLU A 19 4.86 0.45 -3.45
CA GLU A 19 5.94 1.44 -3.44
C GLU A 19 6.45 1.70 -2.02
N ARG A 20 5.53 1.88 -1.05
CA ARG A 20 5.88 2.14 0.36
C ARG A 20 6.50 0.93 1.04
N LEU A 21 5.96 -0.26 0.78
CA LEU A 21 6.45 -1.50 1.38
C LEU A 21 7.81 -1.92 0.80
N CYS A 22 8.02 -1.79 -0.51
CA CYS A 22 9.30 -2.06 -1.18
C CYS A 22 10.42 -1.14 -0.71
N LYS A 23 10.12 0.16 -0.55
CA LYS A 23 11.09 1.15 -0.08
C LYS A 23 11.40 1.02 1.41
N SER A 24 10.66 0.19 2.15
CA SER A 24 10.95 -0.08 3.55
C SER A 24 12.03 -1.16 3.68
N GLU A 25 13.13 -0.84 4.37
CA GLU A 25 14.22 -1.79 4.66
C GLU A 25 13.74 -3.03 5.42
N THR A 26 12.68 -2.89 6.22
CA THR A 26 12.11 -3.98 7.03
C THR A 26 10.92 -4.67 6.35
N GLY A 27 10.54 -4.21 5.15
CA GLY A 27 9.31 -4.63 4.47
C GLY A 27 8.05 -4.27 5.27
N ARG A 28 8.12 -3.31 6.20
CA ARG A 28 7.01 -2.86 7.03
C ARG A 28 6.79 -1.36 6.88
N PHE A 29 5.54 -0.92 6.78
CA PHE A 29 5.22 0.50 6.71
C PHE A 29 3.93 0.83 7.47
N ASP A 30 3.89 2.02 8.10
CA ASP A 30 2.71 2.53 8.80
C ASP A 30 1.95 3.51 7.91
N PHE A 31 0.76 3.11 7.46
CA PHE A 31 -0.08 3.91 6.58
C PHE A 31 -0.99 4.88 7.34
N ALA A 32 -1.12 4.78 8.67
CA ALA A 32 -2.01 5.66 9.42
C ALA A 32 -1.72 7.16 9.20
N PRO A 33 -0.46 7.65 9.22
CA PRO A 33 -0.17 9.06 8.95
C PRO A 33 -0.55 9.53 7.54
N LEU A 34 -0.63 8.62 6.56
CA LEU A 34 -1.05 8.94 5.20
C LEU A 34 -2.56 8.98 5.05
N LEU A 35 -3.25 8.03 5.68
CA LEU A 35 -4.72 7.91 5.62
C LEU A 35 -5.43 8.93 6.50
N LEU A 36 -4.76 9.44 7.53
CA LEU A 36 -5.29 10.45 8.46
C LEU A 36 -4.97 11.90 8.03
N ASP A 37 -4.16 12.09 6.99
CA ASP A 37 -3.82 13.43 6.49
C ASP A 37 -4.84 13.89 5.44
N ASP A 38 -5.87 14.61 5.90
CA ASP A 38 -6.93 15.21 5.06
C ASP A 38 -6.40 16.16 3.96
N LYS A 39 -5.14 16.62 4.06
CA LYS A 39 -4.52 17.50 3.05
C LYS A 39 -3.75 16.73 1.98
N ARG A 40 -3.52 15.43 2.17
CA ARG A 40 -2.82 14.59 1.20
C ARG A 40 -3.78 13.92 0.24
N ASP A 41 -3.35 13.86 -1.03
CA ASP A 41 -3.96 13.01 -2.03
C ASP A 41 -3.70 11.54 -1.61
N SER A 42 -4.69 10.96 -0.93
CA SER A 42 -4.64 9.62 -0.37
C SER A 42 -5.94 8.89 -0.68
N PRO A 43 -5.91 7.56 -0.86
CA PRO A 43 -7.12 6.80 -1.07
C PRO A 43 -8.01 6.83 0.17
N SER A 44 -9.32 6.77 -0.05
CA SER A 44 -10.26 6.66 1.07
C SER A 44 -9.99 5.40 1.89
N SER A 45 -10.13 5.51 3.22
CA SER A 45 -9.84 4.42 4.16
C SER A 45 -10.57 3.11 3.82
N PRO A 46 -11.86 3.10 3.39
CA PRO A 46 -12.53 1.86 3.01
C PRO A 46 -11.93 1.20 1.76
N LYS A 47 -11.53 2.01 0.76
CA LYS A 47 -10.93 1.48 -0.47
C LYS A 47 -9.53 0.94 -0.19
N PHE A 48 -8.74 1.66 0.60
CA PHE A 48 -7.44 1.19 1.06
C PHE A 48 -7.55 -0.15 1.81
N ALA A 49 -8.44 -0.22 2.80
CA ALA A 49 -8.65 -1.45 3.58
C ALA A 49 -9.03 -2.64 2.68
N LYS A 50 -9.96 -2.45 1.74
CA LYS A 50 -10.34 -3.51 0.80
C LYS A 50 -9.16 -4.01 -0.06
N THR A 51 -8.29 -3.11 -0.52
CA THR A 51 -7.09 -3.50 -1.28
C THR A 51 -6.09 -4.25 -0.41
N VAL A 52 -5.92 -3.85 0.86
CA VAL A 52 -5.09 -4.57 1.83
C VAL A 52 -5.61 -5.99 2.05
N ASP A 53 -6.92 -6.14 2.31
CA ASP A 53 -7.54 -7.45 2.57
C ASP A 53 -7.30 -8.40 1.37
N GLN A 54 -7.42 -7.91 0.14
CA GLN A 54 -7.12 -8.68 -1.08
C GLN A 54 -5.65 -9.12 -1.16
N LEU A 55 -4.71 -8.26 -0.80
CA LEU A 55 -3.28 -8.59 -0.80
C LEU A 55 -2.91 -9.56 0.33
N GLU A 56 -3.61 -9.48 1.45
CA GLU A 56 -3.45 -10.41 2.57
C GLU A 56 -4.00 -11.81 2.21
N GLU A 57 -5.19 -11.89 1.61
CA GLU A 57 -5.80 -13.14 1.10
C GLU A 57 -4.92 -13.83 0.07
N GLN A 58 -4.25 -13.05 -0.79
CA GLN A 58 -3.26 -13.54 -1.75
C GLN A 58 -1.93 -13.97 -1.10
N GLY A 59 -1.80 -13.76 0.21
CA GLY A 59 -0.63 -14.17 0.97
C GLY A 59 0.58 -13.26 0.77
N TYR A 60 0.42 -12.04 0.26
CA TYR A 60 1.54 -11.13 -0.01
C TYR A 60 1.96 -10.31 1.20
N LEU A 61 1.02 -9.94 2.05
CA LEU A 61 1.30 -9.16 3.25
C LEU A 61 0.55 -9.70 4.46
N THR A 62 0.95 -9.21 5.63
CA THR A 62 0.20 -9.31 6.88
C THR A 62 -0.30 -7.92 7.21
N ASP A 63 -1.58 -7.84 7.51
CA ASP A 63 -2.20 -6.64 8.05
C ASP A 63 -2.18 -6.66 9.59
N ASN A 64 -1.68 -5.59 10.19
CA ASN A 64 -1.65 -5.42 11.64
C ASN A 64 -2.12 -4.02 12.02
N ARG A 65 -3.35 -3.96 12.57
CA ARG A 65 -4.01 -2.72 13.00
C ARG A 65 -4.18 -2.75 14.54
N PRO A 66 -3.14 -2.43 15.32
CA PRO A 66 -3.23 -2.53 16.78
C PRO A 66 -4.17 -1.47 17.38
N ASN A 67 -4.38 -0.33 16.70
CA ASN A 67 -5.31 0.73 17.09
C ASN A 67 -5.59 1.69 15.91
N TYR A 68 -6.45 2.69 16.11
CA TYR A 68 -6.81 3.70 15.10
C TYR A 68 -5.66 4.64 14.68
N GLY A 69 -4.55 4.67 15.43
CA GLY A 69 -3.39 5.50 15.14
C GLY A 69 -2.27 4.79 14.37
N HIS A 70 -2.39 3.48 14.16
CA HIS A 70 -1.38 2.68 13.46
C HIS A 70 -2.03 1.72 12.49
N TYR A 71 -1.52 1.71 11.26
CA TYR A 71 -1.93 0.81 10.21
C TYR A 71 -0.69 0.16 9.62
N TRP A 72 -0.18 -0.87 10.30
CA TRP A 72 1.05 -1.53 9.91
C TRP A 72 0.79 -2.63 8.91
N LEU A 73 1.33 -2.48 7.72
CA LEU A 73 1.43 -3.56 6.75
C LEU A 73 2.85 -4.10 6.77
N LYS A 74 2.98 -5.43 6.65
CA LYS A 74 4.28 -6.11 6.55
C LYS A 74 4.28 -7.09 5.38
N LEU A 75 5.28 -7.00 4.51
CA LEU A 75 5.52 -7.96 3.44
C LEU A 75 5.80 -9.36 3.99
N LYS A 76 5.17 -10.35 3.37
CA LYS A 76 5.57 -11.76 3.44
C LYS A 76 6.64 -12.02 2.37
N ALA A 77 7.27 -13.19 2.42
CA ALA A 77 8.31 -13.56 1.44
C ALA A 77 7.82 -13.48 -0.02
N SER A 78 6.63 -14.01 -0.29
CA SER A 78 5.92 -13.90 -1.58
C SER A 78 5.64 -12.44 -1.98
N GLY A 79 5.25 -11.60 -1.03
CA GLY A 79 5.02 -10.18 -1.27
C GLY A 79 6.29 -9.42 -1.60
N LYS A 80 7.44 -9.80 -1.02
CA LYS A 80 8.73 -9.17 -1.34
C LYS A 80 9.09 -9.38 -2.81
N THR A 81 9.02 -10.62 -3.29
CA THR A 81 9.24 -10.95 -4.70
C THR A 81 8.25 -10.21 -5.60
N LYS A 82 6.96 -10.24 -5.26
CA LYS A 82 5.92 -9.54 -6.02
C LYS A 82 6.14 -8.03 -6.06
N CYS A 83 6.62 -7.45 -4.97
CA CYS A 83 6.89 -6.03 -4.87
C CYS A 83 8.06 -5.61 -5.76
N GLU A 84 9.14 -6.40 -5.80
CA GLU A 84 10.26 -6.17 -6.72
C GLU A 84 9.78 -6.16 -8.18
N GLU A 85 8.91 -7.10 -8.59
CA GLU A 85 8.33 -7.11 -9.95
C GLU A 85 7.45 -5.89 -10.27
N GLU A 86 6.77 -5.31 -9.27
CA GLU A 86 5.78 -4.24 -9.47
C GLU A 86 6.38 -2.83 -9.28
N VAL A 87 7.56 -2.73 -8.67
CA VAL A 87 8.24 -1.45 -8.33
C VAL A 87 9.59 -1.30 -9.03
N GLU A 88 10.15 -2.35 -9.64
CA GLU A 88 11.27 -2.18 -10.57
C GLU A 88 10.84 -1.33 -11.78
N PRO A 89 11.63 -0.31 -12.18
CA PRO A 89 11.50 0.23 -13.53
C PRO A 89 11.81 -0.90 -14.52
N PRO A 90 11.16 -0.97 -15.70
CA PRO A 90 11.61 -1.88 -16.73
C PRO A 90 13.08 -1.60 -17.01
N SER A 91 13.94 -2.50 -16.56
CA SER A 91 15.35 -2.44 -16.91
C SER A 91 15.44 -2.61 -18.41
N THR A 92 16.06 -1.60 -19.01
CA THR A 92 16.27 -1.37 -20.42
C THR A 92 16.90 -2.60 -21.07
N LEU A 93 16.24 -3.13 -22.11
CA LEU A 93 16.87 -3.89 -23.19
C LEU A 93 16.35 -3.35 -24.52
#